data_AF-A0AAD3MTN6-F1
#
_entry.id   AF-A0AAD3MTN6-F1
#
_cell.length_a   1.000
_cell.length_b   1.000
_cell.length_c   1.000
_cell.angle_alpha   90.00
_cell.angle_beta   90.00
_cell.angle_gamma   90.00
#
_symmetry.space_group_name_H-M   'P 1'
#
loop_
_entity.id
_entity.type
_entity.pdbx_description
1 polymer ?
#
loop_
_entity_poly.entity_id
_entity_poly.type
_entity_poly.pdbx_seq_one_letter_code
_entity_poly.pdbx_strand_id
1 'polypeptide(L)'
;MADFSTIYKLSLVAVTCFIQACSSSCPVLECWFVQEKAGRGGGLTAATTQEKSLLHVRTDPNRAESQHTPSDISPDRVYFVTDPAATLCHRSLNPPKGSIKKPQCEINPFLPQISSLKWVTPLTDSAFSPM
;
A
#
# COMPACT_ATOMS: atom_id res chain seq x y z
N MET A 1 8.71 -29.32 41.06
CA MET A 1 9.26 -27.95 40.83
C MET A 1 9.80 -27.75 39.41
N ALA A 2 10.23 -28.79 38.69
CA ALA A 2 10.69 -28.67 37.29
C ALA A 2 9.57 -28.25 36.32
N ASP A 3 8.35 -28.77 36.49
CA ASP A 3 7.25 -28.58 35.53
C ASP A 3 6.79 -27.12 35.37
N PHE A 4 6.76 -26.36 36.46
CA PHE A 4 6.41 -24.93 36.39
C PHE A 4 7.45 -24.12 35.63
N SER A 5 8.74 -24.47 35.75
CA SER A 5 9.82 -23.81 35.00
C SER A 5 9.76 -24.15 33.51
N THR A 6 9.44 -25.39 33.15
CA THR A 6 9.27 -25.78 31.74
C THR A 6 8.05 -25.11 31.11
N ILE A 7 6.92 -25.08 31.81
CA ILE A 7 5.70 -24.40 31.34
C ILE A 7 5.96 -22.91 31.14
N TYR A 8 6.61 -22.24 32.10
CA TYR A 8 6.92 -20.81 31.99
C TYR A 8 7.84 -20.51 30.79
N LYS A 9 8.88 -21.32 30.57
CA LYS A 9 9.78 -21.18 29.41
C LYS A 9 9.04 -21.38 28.09
N LEU A 10 8.19 -22.40 27.99
CA LEU A 10 7.38 -22.65 26.80
C LEU A 10 6.38 -21.52 26.55
N SER A 11 5.77 -20.98 27.62
CA SER A 11 4.86 -19.84 27.55
C SER A 11 5.56 -18.60 27.01
N LEU A 12 6.78 -18.32 27.50
CA LEU A 12 7.57 -17.16 27.09
C LEU A 12 7.99 -17.28 25.63
N VAL A 13 8.43 -18.47 25.20
CA VAL A 13 8.74 -18.75 23.79
C VAL A 13 7.50 -18.56 22.90
N ALA A 14 6.35 -19.10 23.31
CA ALA A 14 5.11 -18.95 22.57
C ALA A 14 4.70 -17.47 22.42
N VAL A 15 4.78 -16.68 23.50
CA VAL A 15 4.49 -15.24 23.48
C VAL A 15 5.46 -14.48 22.57
N THR A 16 6.77 -14.77 22.64
CA THR A 16 7.75 -14.12 21.75
C THR A 16 7.52 -14.46 20.28
N CYS A 17 7.18 -15.71 19.96
CA CYS A 17 6.84 -16.12 18.60
C CYS A 17 5.55 -15.44 18.12
N PHE A 18 4.55 -15.29 18.99
CA PHE A 18 3.32 -14.56 18.68
C PHE A 18 3.58 -13.09 18.38
N ILE A 19 4.37 -12.40 19.21
CA ILE A 19 4.71 -10.98 19.00
C ILE A 19 5.50 -10.80 17.69
N GLN A 20 6.41 -11.71 17.37
CA GLN A 20 7.18 -11.66 16.12
C GLN A 20 6.32 -11.96 14.89
N ALA A 21 5.33 -12.85 14.99
CA ALA A 21 4.35 -13.09 13.93
C ALA A 21 3.41 -11.89 13.72
N CYS A 22 3.07 -11.16 14.79
CA CYS A 22 2.33 -9.89 14.70
C CYS A 22 3.17 -8.74 14.15
N SER A 23 4.50 -8.87 14.14
CA SER A 23 5.42 -7.93 13.52
C SER A 23 5.54 -8.19 12.01
N SER A 24 4.40 -8.25 11.30
CA SER A 24 4.39 -8.42 9.85
C SER A 24 5.05 -7.20 9.19
N SER A 25 5.96 -7.43 8.24
CA SER A 25 6.41 -6.37 7.35
C SER A 25 5.21 -5.84 6.55
N CYS A 26 5.21 -4.55 6.22
CA CYS A 26 4.19 -4.01 5.33
C CYS A 26 4.39 -4.55 3.90
N PRO A 27 3.34 -4.55 3.07
CA PRO A 27 3.45 -5.06 1.71
C PRO A 27 4.28 -4.14 0.82
N VAL A 28 4.94 -4.76 -0.15
CA VAL A 28 5.46 -4.09 -1.35
C VAL A 28 4.60 -4.55 -2.51
N LEU A 29 3.92 -3.60 -3.18
CA LEU A 29 2.97 -3.90 -4.24
C LEU A 29 3.58 -3.55 -5.60
N GLU A 30 3.54 -4.52 -6.51
CA GLU A 30 3.81 -4.30 -7.94
C GLU A 30 2.53 -3.75 -8.57
N CYS A 31 2.60 -2.54 -9.09
CA CYS A 31 1.45 -1.80 -9.58
C CYS A 31 1.66 -1.36 -11.04
N TRP A 32 0.57 -1.08 -11.73
CA TRP A 32 0.58 -0.36 -13.00
C TRP A 32 0.29 1.12 -12.76
N PHE A 33 1.22 1.99 -13.13
CA PHE A 33 0.95 3.42 -13.22
C PHE A 33 0.22 3.68 -14.54
N VAL A 34 -1.02 4.15 -14.46
CA VAL A 34 -1.88 4.38 -15.61
C VAL A 34 -2.15 5.88 -15.73
N GLN A 35 -1.95 6.40 -16.95
CA GLN A 35 -2.24 7.79 -17.26
C GLN A 35 -3.05 7.86 -18.55
N GLU A 36 -4.16 8.59 -18.49
CA GLU A 36 -4.91 8.94 -19.69
C GLU A 36 -4.10 9.95 -20.51
N LYS A 37 -3.83 9.63 -21.77
CA LYS A 37 -3.15 10.56 -22.65
C LYS A 37 -4.13 11.64 -23.09
N ALA A 38 -3.86 12.90 -22.73
CA ALA A 38 -4.61 14.03 -23.24
C ALA A 38 -4.36 14.18 -24.76
N GLY A 39 -5.33 13.75 -25.57
CA GLY A 39 -5.54 14.26 -26.95
C GLY A 39 -5.24 13.31 -28.12
N ARG A 40 -6.31 12.90 -28.79
CA ARG A 40 -6.64 13.34 -30.17
C ARG A 40 -8.16 13.21 -30.34
N GLY A 41 -8.82 14.33 -30.63
CA GLY A 41 -10.28 14.40 -30.70
C GLY A 41 -10.88 13.31 -31.60
N GLY A 42 -11.97 12.70 -31.13
CA GLY A 42 -12.77 11.76 -31.93
C GLY A 42 -13.15 10.48 -31.21
N GLY A 43 -14.14 10.55 -30.31
CA GLY A 43 -15.21 9.56 -30.18
C GLY A 43 -14.94 8.15 -29.65
N LEU A 44 -13.71 7.64 -29.55
CA LEU A 44 -13.46 6.28 -29.06
C LEU A 44 -12.23 6.25 -28.15
N THR A 45 -12.46 5.87 -26.89
CA THR A 45 -11.53 5.60 -25.77
C THR A 45 -10.15 6.26 -25.83
N ALA A 46 -9.87 7.18 -24.90
CA ALA A 46 -8.54 7.75 -24.71
C ALA A 46 -7.47 6.65 -24.63
N ALA A 47 -6.36 6.81 -25.36
CA ALA A 47 -5.22 5.90 -25.24
C ALA A 47 -4.62 6.04 -23.83
N THR A 48 -4.60 4.96 -23.07
CA THR A 48 -3.95 4.91 -21.75
C THR A 48 -2.51 4.44 -21.90
N THR A 49 -1.58 5.12 -21.22
CA THR A 49 -0.20 4.62 -21.07
C THR A 49 -0.12 3.85 -19.76
N GLN A 50 0.49 2.66 -19.79
CA GLN A 50 0.73 1.84 -18.61
C GLN A 50 2.23 1.66 -18.40
N GLU A 51 2.70 1.98 -17.20
CA GLU A 51 4.10 1.82 -16.80
C GLU A 51 4.18 0.96 -15.55
N LYS A 52 5.17 0.06 -15.46
CA LYS A 52 5.39 -0.72 -14.25
C LYS A 52 5.85 0.20 -13.13
N SER A 53 5.30 -0.02 -11.94
CA SER A 53 5.55 0.80 -10.75
C SER A 53 5.62 -0.07 -9.50
N LEU A 54 6.22 0.47 -8.45
CA LEU A 54 6.39 -0.21 -7.16
C LEU A 54 5.88 0.69 -6.05
N LEU A 55 5.03 0.15 -5.17
CA LEU A 55 4.45 0.88 -4.05
C LEU A 55 4.92 0.24 -2.73
N HIS A 56 5.74 0.98 -1.99
CA HIS A 56 6.21 0.61 -0.66
C HIS A 56 5.28 1.22 0.39
N VAL A 57 4.66 0.38 1.21
CA VAL A 57 3.86 0.82 2.36
C VAL A 57 4.73 0.73 3.61
N ARG A 58 4.69 1.77 4.45
CA ARG A 58 5.35 1.77 5.78
C ARG A 58 4.45 2.41 6.82
N THR A 59 4.53 1.93 8.05
CA THR A 59 3.85 2.54 9.21
C THR A 59 4.72 3.60 9.90
N ASP A 60 6.05 3.45 9.86
CA ASP A 60 7.02 4.37 10.44
C ASP A 60 7.94 4.95 9.35
N PRO A 61 8.06 6.29 9.23
CA PRO A 61 8.93 6.93 8.26
C PRO A 61 10.44 6.67 8.46
N ASN A 62 10.86 6.32 9.67
CA ASN A 62 12.27 6.13 10.03
C ASN A 62 12.77 4.69 9.81
N ARG A 63 11.89 3.77 9.43
CA ARG A 63 12.28 2.38 9.20
C ARG A 63 12.95 2.24 7.84
N ALA A 64 14.27 2.05 7.84
CA ALA A 64 15.04 1.72 6.65
C ALA A 64 14.87 0.22 6.32
N GLU A 65 14.04 -0.11 5.34
CA GLU A 65 14.01 -1.46 4.76
C GLU A 65 14.94 -1.53 3.55
N SER A 66 15.61 -2.67 3.34
CA SER A 66 16.55 -2.86 2.23
C SER A 66 15.84 -2.71 0.89
N GLN A 67 16.30 -1.75 0.10
CA GLN A 67 15.63 -1.32 -1.13
C GLN A 67 16.19 -2.13 -2.30
N HIS A 68 15.35 -2.99 -2.90
CA HIS A 68 15.67 -3.60 -4.17
C HIS A 68 14.59 -3.21 -5.18
N THR A 69 14.91 -2.25 -6.03
CA THR A 69 14.08 -1.90 -7.18
C THR A 69 14.42 -2.86 -8.33
N PRO A 70 13.44 -3.62 -8.85
CA PRO A 70 13.64 -4.42 -10.06
C PRO A 70 14.12 -3.55 -11.23
N SER A 71 15.00 -4.10 -12.07
CA SER A 71 15.59 -3.35 -13.20
C SER A 71 14.59 -2.95 -14.29
N ASP A 72 13.40 -3.54 -14.31
CA ASP A 72 12.31 -3.26 -15.25
C ASP A 72 11.35 -2.16 -14.77
N ILE A 73 11.60 -1.55 -13.61
CA ILE A 73 10.81 -0.46 -13.04
C ILE A 73 11.63 0.83 -13.08
N SER A 74 11.05 1.89 -13.67
CA SER A 74 11.65 3.22 -13.64
C SER A 74 11.76 3.73 -12.20
N PRO A 75 12.88 4.33 -11.78
CA PRO A 75 13.03 4.90 -10.44
C PRO A 75 11.96 5.98 -10.14
N ASP A 76 11.48 6.68 -11.16
CA ASP A 76 10.41 7.69 -11.03
C ASP A 76 9.03 7.08 -10.75
N ARG A 77 8.91 5.75 -10.84
CA ARG A 77 7.69 4.97 -10.58
C ARG A 77 7.77 4.13 -9.31
N VAL A 78 8.68 4.49 -8.40
CA VAL A 78 8.77 3.91 -7.07
C VAL A 78 8.15 4.90 -6.08
N TYR A 79 7.08 4.48 -5.42
CA TYR A 79 6.29 5.30 -4.49
C TYR A 79 6.45 4.79 -3.07
N PHE A 80 6.61 5.71 -2.11
CA PHE A 80 6.71 5.40 -0.69
C PHE A 80 5.53 6.02 0.06
N VAL A 81 4.61 5.18 0.55
CA VAL A 81 3.43 5.60 1.30
C VAL A 81 3.63 5.35 2.79
N THR A 82 3.48 6.41 3.57
CA THR A 82 3.42 6.31 5.03
C THR A 82 1.96 6.20 5.43
N ASP A 83 1.58 5.09 6.05
CA ASP A 83 0.22 4.76 6.48
C ASP A 83 0.19 4.56 8.01
N PRO A 84 0.04 5.64 8.78
CA PRO A 84 -0.03 5.56 10.25
C PRO A 84 -1.25 4.78 10.75
N ALA A 85 -2.33 4.77 9.96
CA ALA A 85 -3.56 4.05 10.30
C ALA A 85 -3.45 2.53 10.08
N ALA A 86 -2.34 2.06 9.48
CA ALA A 86 -2.06 0.66 9.18
C ALA A 86 -3.17 -0.05 8.37
N THR A 87 -3.90 0.71 7.56
CA THR A 87 -4.98 0.20 6.70
C THR A 87 -4.46 -0.46 5.43
N LEU A 88 -3.39 0.09 4.84
CA LEU A 88 -2.65 -0.45 3.70
C LEU A 88 -1.60 -1.47 4.15
N CYS A 89 -1.12 -1.37 5.39
CA CYS A 89 -0.24 -2.39 6.00
C CYS A 89 -1.05 -3.61 6.49
N HIS A 90 -1.88 -4.19 5.61
CA HIS A 90 -2.77 -5.29 5.94
C HIS A 90 -2.37 -6.60 5.26
N ARG A 91 -2.61 -7.73 5.95
CA ARG A 91 -2.24 -9.07 5.48
C ARG A 91 -2.80 -9.47 4.12
N SER A 92 -3.95 -8.90 3.72
CA SER A 92 -4.56 -9.19 2.41
C SER A 92 -3.77 -8.61 1.24
N LEU A 93 -2.95 -7.60 1.50
CA LEU A 93 -2.07 -6.96 0.53
C LEU A 93 -0.64 -7.48 0.62
N ASN A 94 -0.31 -8.26 1.66
CA ASN A 94 1.01 -8.85 1.87
C ASN A 94 0.95 -10.37 1.70
N PRO A 95 0.88 -10.89 0.45
CA PRO A 95 0.89 -12.32 0.21
C PRO A 95 2.24 -12.93 0.67
N PRO A 96 2.26 -14.22 1.06
CA PRO A 96 3.51 -14.90 1.39
C PRO A 96 4.53 -14.79 0.25
N LYS A 97 5.82 -14.63 0.60
CA LYS A 97 6.90 -14.58 -0.38
C LYS A 97 6.85 -15.81 -1.28
N GLY A 98 6.92 -15.60 -2.60
CA GLY A 98 6.79 -16.67 -3.60
C GLY A 98 5.36 -17.02 -3.99
N SER A 99 4.33 -16.33 -3.45
CA SER A 99 2.95 -16.48 -3.93
C SER A 99 2.84 -16.12 -5.40
N ILE A 100 2.28 -17.04 -6.18
CA ILE A 100 1.94 -16.83 -7.60
C ILE A 100 0.77 -15.83 -7.72
N LYS A 101 -0.14 -15.83 -6.73
CA LYS A 101 -1.27 -14.91 -6.69
C LYS A 101 -0.86 -13.65 -5.95
N LYS A 102 -0.53 -12.61 -6.71
CA LYS A 102 -0.33 -11.24 -6.21
C LYS A 102 -1.62 -10.42 -6.33
N PRO A 103 -1.88 -9.47 -5.43
CA PRO A 103 -2.97 -8.51 -5.62
C PRO A 103 -2.73 -7.69 -6.89
N GLN A 104 -3.79 -7.41 -7.63
CA GLN A 104 -3.74 -6.45 -8.74
C GLN A 104 -3.70 -5.04 -8.16
N CYS A 105 -2.82 -4.19 -8.68
CA CYS A 105 -2.63 -2.83 -8.20
C CYS A 105 -2.50 -1.86 -9.37
N GLU A 106 -3.21 -0.73 -9.29
CA GLU A 106 -3.17 0.35 -10.27
C GLU A 106 -3.00 1.69 -9.55
N ILE A 107 -2.10 2.53 -10.05
CA ILE A 107 -1.83 3.87 -9.55
C ILE A 107 -2.25 4.87 -10.63
N ASN A 108 -3.15 5.78 -10.27
CA ASN A 108 -3.65 6.82 -11.16
C ASN A 108 -3.36 8.21 -10.59
N PRO A 109 -3.07 9.20 -11.44
CA PRO A 109 -3.12 10.60 -11.05
C PRO A 109 -4.52 10.94 -10.50
N PHE A 110 -4.57 11.52 -9.31
CA PHE A 110 -5.82 11.97 -8.69
C PHE A 110 -5.84 13.50 -8.65
N LEU A 111 -6.85 14.10 -9.26
CA LEU A 111 -7.15 15.52 -9.10
C LEU A 111 -8.32 15.64 -8.12
N PRO A 112 -8.14 16.26 -6.94
CA PRO A 112 -9.23 16.47 -6.00
C PRO A 112 -10.35 17.30 -6.66
N GLN A 113 -11.58 16.79 -6.61
CA GLN A 113 -12.76 17.45 -7.15
C GLN A 113 -13.94 17.29 -6.18
N ILE A 114 -14.85 18.26 -6.22
CA ILE A 114 -16.10 18.20 -5.47
C ILE A 114 -16.97 17.09 -6.08
N SER A 115 -17.64 16.32 -5.23
CA SER A 115 -18.58 15.31 -5.70
C SER A 115 -19.76 15.95 -6.45
N SER A 116 -20.21 15.30 -7.52
CA SER A 116 -21.39 15.72 -8.29
C SER A 116 -22.72 15.40 -7.58
N LEU A 117 -22.68 14.63 -6.49
CA LEU A 117 -23.87 14.22 -5.75
C LEU A 117 -24.33 15.33 -4.80
N LYS A 118 -25.61 15.72 -4.90
CA LYS A 118 -26.17 16.84 -4.11
C LYS A 118 -26.19 16.60 -2.59
N TRP A 119 -26.31 15.35 -2.14
CA TRP A 119 -26.46 15.06 -0.72
C TRP A 119 -25.13 15.14 0.05
N VAL A 120 -23.99 15.14 -0.64
CA VAL A 120 -22.65 15.30 -0.03
C VAL A 120 -22.13 16.72 -0.10
N THR A 121 -22.88 17.66 -0.67
CA THR A 121 -22.52 19.09 -0.73
C THR A 121 -22.05 19.64 0.63
N PRO A 122 -22.69 19.29 1.78
CA PRO A 122 -22.23 19.73 3.10
C PRO A 122 -20.80 19.36 3.47
N LEU A 123 -20.20 18.33 2.86
CA LEU A 123 -18.80 17.94 3.10
C LEU A 123 -17.80 18.96 2.53
N THR A 124 -18.24 19.82 1.62
CA THR A 124 -17.39 20.78 0.89
C THR A 124 -17.91 22.23 0.97
N ASP A 125 -18.91 22.51 1.81
CA ASP A 125 -19.55 23.83 1.91
C ASP A 125 -18.58 24.95 2.28
N SER A 126 -17.53 24.66 3.05
CA SER A 126 -16.51 25.64 3.42
C SER A 126 -15.63 26.04 2.23
N ALA A 127 -15.64 25.29 1.12
CA ALA A 127 -14.71 25.42 -0.02
C ALA A 127 -13.22 25.34 0.37
N PHE A 128 -12.90 24.92 1.59
CA PHE A 128 -11.54 24.75 2.07
C PHE A 128 -11.28 23.27 2.34
N SER A 129 -10.25 22.71 1.70
CA SER A 129 -9.69 21.44 2.14
C SER A 129 -9.00 21.65 3.49
N PRO A 130 -9.25 20.82 4.52
CA PRO A 130 -8.37 20.78 5.67
C PRO A 130 -6.97 20.39 5.16
N MET A 131 -6.04 21.34 5.20
CA MET A 131 -4.61 21.13 4.96
C MET A 131 -3.96 20.62 6.24
#